data_AF-M2Y6C6-F1
#
_entry.id   AF-M2Y6C6-F1
#
_cell.length_a   1.000
_cell.length_b   1.000
_cell.length_c   1.000
_cell.angle_alpha   90.00
_cell.angle_beta   90.00
_cell.angle_gamma   90.00
#
_symmetry.space_group_name_H-M   'P 1'
#
loop_
_entity.id
_entity.type
_entity.pdbx_description
1 polymer ?
#
loop_
_entity_poly.entity_id
_entity_poly.type
_entity_poly.pdbx_seq_one_letter_code
_entity_poly.pdbx_strand_id
1 'polypeptide(L)'
;MDDFWIRLRRETRREHNVSNTLVNLTLPFALSDRRVYVKALESFYYVYSTVEEEFDRQRRNFPKIGALYFEELRRKKSFERDLQFFLGDNWRQLLQEPSPTVTRYIDHIRQVSSAKPWLILSYVITLYMALFRGGSVLRKILVVSMALDKNSGEGLAIYDFSNVSDTDAFFKKYVETVNALTLSEEQKDEVIEEKRAIFLWNDEIFNEVRNGPYYKAILWRFFWSVVFVVVVVIFFLKKRNYW
;
A
#
# COMPACT_ATOMS: atom_id res chain seq x y z
N MET A 1 -19.59 -24.93 -7.30
CA MET A 1 -18.22 -24.55 -6.89
C MET A 1 -18.18 -23.04 -6.97
N ASP A 2 -17.85 -22.34 -5.89
CA ASP A 2 -17.87 -20.86 -5.88
C ASP A 2 -16.82 -20.30 -6.85
N ASP A 3 -17.14 -19.18 -7.49
CA ASP A 3 -16.18 -18.42 -8.30
C ASP A 3 -14.91 -18.11 -7.50
N PHE A 4 -13.74 -18.27 -8.14
CA PHE A 4 -12.45 -18.13 -7.47
C PHE A 4 -12.28 -16.76 -6.81
N TRP A 5 -12.75 -15.68 -7.44
CA TRP A 5 -12.75 -14.34 -6.86
C TRP A 5 -13.54 -14.24 -5.55
N ILE A 6 -14.71 -14.88 -5.47
CA ILE A 6 -15.56 -14.88 -4.27
C ILE A 6 -14.84 -15.63 -3.16
N ARG A 7 -14.31 -16.81 -3.48
CA ARG A 7 -13.54 -17.64 -2.55
C ARG A 7 -12.35 -16.88 -1.97
N LEU A 8 -11.53 -16.27 -2.84
CA LEU A 8 -10.35 -15.49 -2.47
C LEU A 8 -10.69 -14.33 -1.53
N ARG A 9 -11.79 -13.62 -1.76
CA ARG A 9 -12.24 -12.54 -0.84
C ARG A 9 -12.77 -13.07 0.48
N ARG A 10 -13.54 -14.16 0.46
CA ARG A 10 -14.12 -14.76 1.67
C ARG A 10 -13.03 -15.25 2.61
N GLU A 11 -12.06 -16.00 2.07
CA GLU A 11 -11.05 -16.68 2.89
C GLU A 11 -9.99 -15.72 3.44
N THR A 12 -9.80 -14.55 2.82
CA THR A 12 -8.85 -13.52 3.26
C THR A 12 -9.51 -12.29 3.90
N ARG A 13 -10.81 -12.40 4.23
CA ARG A 13 -11.60 -11.27 4.77
C ARG A 13 -11.08 -10.81 6.13
N ARG A 14 -10.63 -11.74 6.97
CA ARG A 14 -10.15 -11.43 8.32
C ARG A 14 -8.88 -10.58 8.24
N GLU A 15 -7.91 -11.03 7.45
CA GLU A 15 -6.63 -10.36 7.21
C GLU A 15 -6.85 -8.98 6.60
N HIS A 16 -7.73 -8.87 5.61
CA HIS A 16 -8.12 -7.58 5.03
C HIS A 16 -8.71 -6.62 6.07
N ASN A 17 -9.56 -7.09 6.98
CA ASN A 17 -10.14 -6.24 8.03
C ASN A 17 -9.09 -5.78 9.05
N VAL A 18 -8.15 -6.65 9.43
CA VAL A 18 -7.04 -6.31 10.32
C VAL A 18 -6.15 -5.25 9.67
N SER A 19 -5.73 -5.48 8.42
CA SER A 19 -4.89 -4.52 7.70
C SER A 19 -5.59 -3.18 7.50
N ASN A 20 -6.89 -3.16 7.17
CA ASN A 20 -7.67 -1.91 7.10
C ASN A 20 -7.72 -1.16 8.42
N THR A 21 -7.82 -1.86 9.54
CA THR A 21 -7.78 -1.25 10.88
C THR A 21 -6.41 -0.59 11.11
N LEU A 22 -5.34 -1.30 10.77
CA LEU A 22 -3.97 -0.81 10.93
C LEU A 22 -3.68 0.41 10.04
N VAL A 23 -4.12 0.36 8.78
CA VAL A 23 -4.04 1.50 7.85
C VAL A 23 -4.80 2.70 8.42
N ASN A 24 -6.04 2.53 8.86
CA ASN A 24 -6.85 3.64 9.40
C ASN A 24 -6.29 4.22 10.69
N LEU A 25 -5.63 3.43 11.55
CA LEU A 25 -4.94 3.93 12.74
C LEU A 25 -3.64 4.67 12.40
N THR A 26 -2.92 4.21 11.38
CA THR A 26 -1.64 4.79 10.97
C THR A 26 -1.84 6.08 10.20
N LEU A 27 -2.88 6.15 9.36
CA LEU A 27 -3.16 7.26 8.46
C LEU A 27 -3.15 8.62 9.17
N PRO A 28 -3.98 8.92 10.19
CA PRO A 28 -4.05 10.26 10.79
C PRO A 28 -2.69 10.86 11.20
N PHE A 29 -1.77 10.02 11.65
CA PHE A 29 -0.43 10.43 12.10
C PHE A 29 0.63 10.33 11.00
N ALA A 30 0.54 9.38 10.07
CA ALA A 30 1.40 9.33 8.89
C ALA A 30 1.16 10.51 7.94
N LEU A 31 -0.02 11.10 8.01
CA LEU A 31 -0.47 12.17 7.16
C LEU A 31 -0.22 13.57 7.76
N SER A 32 0.07 13.67 9.06
CA SER A 32 0.48 14.94 9.67
C SER A 32 1.95 15.29 9.39
N ASP A 33 2.72 14.35 8.84
CA ASP A 33 4.11 14.56 8.45
C ASP A 33 4.43 13.85 7.13
N ARG A 34 4.68 14.65 6.09
CA ARG A 34 5.07 14.20 4.74
C ARG A 34 6.18 13.14 4.77
N ARG A 35 7.12 13.20 5.70
CA ARG A 35 8.26 12.25 5.76
C ARG A 35 7.82 10.83 6.09
N VAL A 36 6.78 10.66 6.91
CA VAL A 36 6.24 9.33 7.23
C VAL A 36 5.61 8.71 5.99
N TYR A 37 4.82 9.51 5.24
CA TYR A 37 4.25 9.06 3.99
C TYR A 37 5.31 8.70 2.95
N VAL A 38 6.34 9.55 2.79
CA VAL A 38 7.45 9.27 1.88
C VAL A 38 8.13 7.95 2.25
N LYS A 39 8.33 7.63 3.54
CA LYS A 39 8.86 6.32 3.94
C LYS A 39 7.98 5.15 3.51
N ALA A 40 6.66 5.27 3.66
CA ALA A 40 5.75 4.25 3.14
C ALA A 40 5.83 4.15 1.60
N LEU A 41 5.90 5.28 0.91
CA LEU A 41 6.01 5.36 -0.54
C LEU A 41 7.29 4.69 -1.06
N GLU A 42 8.44 4.94 -0.42
CA GLU A 42 9.72 4.29 -0.73
C GLU A 42 9.63 2.77 -0.52
N SER A 43 9.10 2.31 0.63
CA SER A 43 8.95 0.89 0.92
C SER A 43 8.09 0.17 -0.13
N PHE A 44 6.93 0.74 -0.48
CA PHE A 44 6.05 0.14 -1.48
C PHE A 44 6.58 0.31 -2.92
N TYR A 45 7.42 1.30 -3.22
CA TYR A 45 8.09 1.38 -4.52
C TYR A 45 8.94 0.13 -4.80
N TYR A 46 9.71 -0.35 -3.82
CA TYR A 46 10.48 -1.59 -3.96
C TYR A 46 9.58 -2.82 -4.14
N VAL A 47 8.49 -2.91 -3.37
CA VAL A 47 7.52 -4.02 -3.46
C VAL A 47 6.87 -4.05 -4.84
N TYR A 48 6.29 -2.94 -5.29
CA TYR A 48 5.64 -2.87 -6.60
C TYR A 48 6.63 -3.07 -7.75
N SER A 49 7.83 -2.51 -7.66
CA SER A 49 8.89 -2.74 -8.66
C SER A 49 9.23 -4.23 -8.77
N THR A 50 9.36 -4.92 -7.64
CA THR A 50 9.66 -6.36 -7.60
C THR A 50 8.50 -7.18 -8.13
N VAL A 51 7.28 -6.93 -7.66
CA VAL A 51 6.08 -7.63 -8.15
C VAL A 51 5.91 -7.47 -9.66
N GLU A 52 6.14 -6.27 -10.18
CA GLU A 52 6.03 -5.98 -11.60
C GLU A 52 7.10 -6.69 -12.44
N GLU A 53 8.35 -6.70 -11.98
CA GLU A 53 9.46 -7.41 -12.62
C GLU A 53 9.22 -8.93 -12.62
N GLU A 54 8.83 -9.47 -11.47
CA GLU A 54 8.48 -10.87 -11.31
C GLU A 54 7.30 -11.27 -12.18
N PHE A 55 6.26 -10.45 -12.23
CA PHE A 55 5.10 -10.70 -13.07
C PHE A 55 5.47 -10.70 -14.56
N ASP A 56 6.31 -9.77 -14.99
CA ASP A 56 6.83 -9.73 -16.36
C ASP A 56 7.69 -10.95 -16.69
N ARG A 57 8.48 -11.45 -15.73
CA ARG A 57 9.27 -12.68 -15.91
C ARG A 57 8.37 -13.91 -15.99
N GLN A 58 7.46 -14.10 -15.04
CA GLN A 58 6.63 -15.29 -14.99
C GLN A 58 5.64 -15.37 -16.17
N ARG A 59 5.04 -14.25 -16.59
CA ARG A 59 4.09 -14.27 -17.72
C ARG A 59 4.72 -14.64 -19.06
N ARG A 60 6.03 -14.36 -19.25
CA ARG A 60 6.76 -14.77 -20.47
C ARG A 60 6.89 -16.28 -20.57
N ASN A 61 7.00 -16.96 -19.43
CA ASN A 61 7.20 -18.41 -19.36
C ASN A 61 5.88 -19.18 -19.16
N PHE A 62 4.85 -18.54 -18.60
CA PHE A 62 3.57 -19.16 -18.27
C PHE A 62 2.40 -18.33 -18.79
N PRO A 63 1.89 -18.62 -20.01
CA PRO A 63 0.83 -17.81 -20.65
C PRO A 63 -0.42 -17.60 -19.78
N LYS A 64 -0.81 -18.59 -18.97
CA LYS A 64 -1.95 -18.49 -18.04
C LYS A 64 -1.81 -17.37 -16.99
N ILE A 65 -0.58 -17.00 -16.61
CA ILE A 65 -0.31 -15.88 -15.72
C ILE A 65 -0.52 -14.55 -16.44
N GLY A 66 -0.14 -14.51 -17.72
CA GLY A 66 -0.30 -13.34 -18.58
C GLY A 66 -1.75 -12.90 -18.81
N ALA A 67 -2.74 -13.77 -18.53
CA ALA A 67 -4.15 -13.42 -18.61
C ALA A 67 -4.51 -12.20 -17.72
N LEU A 68 -3.86 -12.03 -16.56
CA LEU A 68 -4.05 -10.87 -15.68
C LEU A 68 -3.15 -9.67 -16.02
N TYR A 69 -2.53 -9.64 -17.19
CA TYR A 69 -1.75 -8.47 -17.61
C TYR A 69 -2.66 -7.34 -18.08
N PHE A 70 -2.75 -6.30 -17.25
CA PHE A 70 -3.39 -5.03 -17.58
C PHE A 70 -2.37 -3.92 -17.41
N GLU A 71 -1.97 -3.28 -18.51
CA GLU A 71 -1.05 -2.14 -18.49
C GLU A 71 -1.59 -1.03 -17.58
N GLU A 72 -2.91 -0.88 -17.54
CA GLU A 72 -3.62 0.12 -16.77
C GLU A 72 -3.48 -0.05 -15.26
N LEU A 73 -3.07 -1.23 -14.78
CA LEU A 73 -2.85 -1.47 -13.36
C LEU A 73 -1.40 -1.27 -12.91
N ARG A 74 -0.45 -1.20 -13.84
CA ARG A 74 0.98 -1.00 -13.53
C ARG A 74 1.20 0.29 -12.74
N ARG A 75 1.94 0.23 -11.64
CA ARG A 75 2.17 1.33 -10.71
C ARG A 75 3.62 1.74 -10.55
N LYS A 76 4.63 0.97 -10.98
CA LYS A 76 6.05 1.36 -10.81
C LYS A 76 6.32 2.79 -11.28
N LYS A 77 5.90 3.12 -12.52
CA LYS A 77 6.06 4.47 -13.07
C LYS A 77 5.30 5.54 -12.27
N SER A 78 4.15 5.20 -11.70
CA SER A 78 3.43 6.11 -10.81
C SER A 78 4.18 6.36 -9.50
N PHE A 79 4.76 5.31 -8.89
CA PHE A 79 5.62 5.46 -7.72
C PHE A 79 6.85 6.33 -8.03
N GLU A 80 7.49 6.15 -9.19
CA GLU A 80 8.62 6.99 -9.61
C GLU A 80 8.24 8.48 -9.71
N ARG A 81 7.06 8.78 -10.26
CA ARG A 81 6.55 10.17 -10.35
C ARG A 81 6.27 10.75 -8.96
N ASP A 82 5.63 10.00 -8.09
CA ASP A 82 5.34 10.48 -6.73
C ASP A 82 6.63 10.67 -5.93
N LEU A 83 7.59 9.74 -6.04
CA LEU A 83 8.92 9.89 -5.42
C LEU A 83 9.67 11.12 -5.96
N GLN A 84 9.62 11.37 -7.27
CA GLN A 84 10.20 12.59 -7.85
C GLN A 84 9.52 13.85 -7.28
N PHE A 85 8.20 13.85 -7.14
CA PHE A 85 7.49 14.98 -6.53
C PHE A 85 7.92 15.21 -5.07
N PHE A 86 8.03 14.14 -4.28
CA PHE A 86 8.33 14.26 -2.84
C PHE A 86 9.82 14.41 -2.51
N LEU A 87 10.74 13.98 -3.36
CA LEU A 87 12.18 14.03 -3.12
C LEU A 87 12.91 14.99 -4.09
N GLY A 88 12.25 15.48 -5.13
CA GLY A 88 12.83 16.33 -6.18
C GLY A 88 13.46 15.52 -7.31
N ASP A 89 14.06 16.19 -8.29
CA ASP A 89 14.61 15.55 -9.51
C ASP A 89 15.70 14.51 -9.22
N ASN A 90 16.46 14.70 -8.13
CA ASN A 90 17.48 13.76 -7.67
C ASN A 90 16.91 12.62 -6.79
N TRP A 91 15.60 12.34 -6.86
CA TRP A 91 14.95 11.36 -5.99
C TRP A 91 15.63 10.00 -5.95
N ARG A 92 16.20 9.52 -7.06
CA ARG A 92 16.92 8.23 -7.10
C ARG A 92 18.16 8.21 -6.20
N GLN A 93 18.83 9.34 -6.03
CA GLN A 93 20.00 9.48 -5.15
C GLN A 93 19.58 9.66 -3.69
N LEU A 94 18.37 10.16 -3.45
CA LEU A 94 17.81 10.39 -2.12
C LEU A 94 17.00 9.19 -1.59
N LEU A 95 16.61 8.30 -2.50
CA LEU A 95 15.90 7.07 -2.20
C LEU A 95 16.74 6.25 -1.23
N GLN A 96 16.16 5.94 -0.07
CA GLN A 96 16.85 5.11 0.90
C GLN A 96 16.90 3.65 0.45
N GLU A 97 17.96 2.96 0.84
CA GLU A 97 18.04 1.50 0.72
C GLU A 97 16.82 0.83 1.38
N PRO A 98 16.32 -0.29 0.81
CA PRO A 98 15.20 -1.00 1.39
C PRO A 98 15.55 -1.44 2.81
N SER A 99 14.61 -1.27 3.74
CA SER A 99 14.79 -1.73 5.10
C SER A 99 14.93 -3.26 5.18
N PRO A 100 15.37 -3.83 6.31
CA PRO A 100 15.38 -5.28 6.49
C PRO A 100 13.99 -5.93 6.27
N THR A 101 12.91 -5.23 6.66
CA THR A 101 11.54 -5.71 6.44
C THR A 101 11.21 -5.75 4.95
N VAL A 102 11.45 -4.66 4.24
CA VAL A 102 11.20 -4.57 2.79
C VAL A 102 12.07 -5.57 2.03
N THR A 103 13.35 -5.71 2.40
CA THR A 103 14.29 -6.65 1.79
C THR A 103 13.79 -8.09 1.92
N ARG A 104 13.41 -8.53 3.14
CA ARG A 104 12.83 -9.86 3.34
C ARG A 104 11.56 -10.06 2.52
N TYR A 105 10.72 -9.04 2.40
CA TYR A 105 9.49 -9.14 1.61
C TYR A 105 9.76 -9.30 0.11
N ILE A 106 10.62 -8.47 -0.48
CA ILE A 106 10.96 -8.57 -1.91
C ILE A 106 11.71 -9.86 -2.23
N ASP A 107 12.53 -10.36 -1.31
CA ASP A 107 13.20 -11.66 -1.46
C ASP A 107 12.22 -12.82 -1.37
N HIS A 108 11.26 -12.76 -0.45
CA HIS A 108 10.15 -13.72 -0.36
C HIS A 108 9.36 -13.73 -1.67
N ILE A 109 8.98 -12.56 -2.22
CA ILE A 109 8.28 -12.44 -3.50
C ILE A 109 9.04 -13.17 -4.61
N ARG A 110 10.35 -12.90 -4.75
CA ARG A 110 11.21 -13.53 -5.76
C ARG A 110 11.30 -15.05 -5.57
N GLN A 111 11.45 -15.49 -4.33
CA GLN A 111 11.59 -16.90 -3.99
C GLN A 111 10.31 -17.67 -4.34
N VAL A 112 9.15 -17.19 -3.88
CA VAL A 112 7.88 -17.89 -4.08
C VAL A 112 7.43 -17.87 -5.54
N SER A 113 7.61 -16.75 -6.25
CA SER A 113 7.28 -16.67 -7.69
C SER A 113 8.21 -17.55 -8.54
N SER A 114 9.48 -17.70 -8.15
CA SER A 114 10.41 -18.59 -8.85
C SER A 114 10.10 -20.06 -8.60
N ALA A 115 9.72 -20.42 -7.37
CA ALA A 115 9.39 -21.80 -7.01
C ALA A 115 8.01 -22.23 -7.55
N LYS A 116 7.01 -21.35 -7.45
CA LYS A 116 5.63 -21.58 -7.87
C LYS A 116 5.11 -20.35 -8.62
N PRO A 117 5.28 -20.32 -9.95
CA PRO A 117 5.00 -19.14 -10.78
C PRO A 117 3.63 -18.52 -10.58
N TRP A 118 2.58 -19.32 -10.37
CA TRP A 118 1.21 -18.83 -10.18
C TRP A 118 1.03 -18.00 -8.89
N LEU A 119 1.94 -18.09 -7.91
CA LEU A 119 1.86 -17.29 -6.69
C LEU A 119 2.04 -15.80 -6.93
N ILE A 120 2.65 -15.40 -8.06
CA ILE A 120 2.67 -13.98 -8.45
C ILE A 120 1.26 -13.40 -8.62
N LEU A 121 0.27 -14.24 -8.92
CA LEU A 121 -1.14 -13.84 -9.05
C LEU A 121 -1.68 -13.30 -7.72
N SER A 122 -1.25 -13.83 -6.58
CA SER A 122 -1.64 -13.32 -5.25
C SER A 122 -1.27 -11.85 -5.08
N TYR A 123 -0.08 -11.46 -5.56
CA TYR A 123 0.46 -10.11 -5.46
C TYR A 123 -0.28 -9.14 -6.37
N VAL A 124 -0.41 -9.45 -7.66
CA VAL A 124 -1.09 -8.56 -8.60
C VAL A 124 -2.58 -8.43 -8.29
N ILE A 125 -3.23 -9.51 -7.83
CA ILE A 125 -4.63 -9.46 -7.37
C ILE A 125 -4.79 -8.58 -6.14
N THR A 126 -3.89 -8.70 -5.17
CA THR A 126 -4.06 -8.03 -3.88
C THR A 126 -3.63 -6.57 -3.94
N LEU A 127 -2.43 -6.30 -4.42
CA LEU A 127 -1.83 -4.97 -4.39
C LEU A 127 -2.51 -4.01 -5.37
N TYR A 128 -2.72 -4.42 -6.62
CA TYR A 128 -3.42 -3.54 -7.58
C TYR A 128 -4.84 -3.24 -7.15
N MET A 129 -5.59 -4.23 -6.64
CA MET A 129 -6.97 -4.00 -6.22
C MET A 129 -7.07 -3.14 -4.95
N ALA A 130 -6.05 -3.18 -4.08
CA ALA A 130 -5.98 -2.27 -2.93
C ALA A 130 -5.96 -0.80 -3.40
N LEU A 131 -5.15 -0.46 -4.41
CA LEU A 131 -5.11 0.89 -4.97
C LEU A 131 -6.31 1.20 -5.86
N PHE A 132 -6.69 0.29 -6.76
CA PHE A 132 -7.75 0.50 -7.74
C PHE A 132 -9.13 0.66 -7.09
N ARG A 133 -9.45 -0.14 -6.07
CA ARG A 133 -10.75 -0.09 -5.38
C ARG A 133 -10.72 0.71 -4.09
N GLY A 134 -9.63 0.64 -3.32
CA GLY A 134 -9.50 1.28 -2.01
C GLY A 134 -8.76 2.62 -2.03
N GLY A 135 -7.95 2.89 -3.05
CA GLY A 135 -7.05 4.03 -3.10
C GLY A 135 -7.74 5.39 -3.17
N SER A 136 -8.99 5.46 -3.62
CA SER A 136 -9.74 6.72 -3.71
C SER A 136 -9.95 7.39 -2.34
N VAL A 137 -10.07 6.59 -1.26
CA VAL A 137 -10.17 7.09 0.11
C VAL A 137 -8.84 7.70 0.55
N LEU A 138 -7.73 6.96 0.36
CA LEU A 138 -6.39 7.44 0.70
C LEU A 138 -6.02 8.70 -0.09
N ARG A 139 -6.37 8.76 -1.38
CA ARG A 139 -6.16 9.94 -2.24
C ARG A 139 -6.82 11.18 -1.65
N LYS A 140 -8.11 11.11 -1.28
CA LYS A 140 -8.85 12.24 -0.68
C LYS A 140 -8.20 12.71 0.61
N ILE A 141 -7.75 11.76 1.42
CA ILE A 141 -7.11 12.03 2.68
C ILE A 141 -5.74 12.71 2.49
N LEU A 142 -4.92 12.26 1.52
CA LEU A 142 -3.62 12.86 1.21
C LEU A 142 -3.73 14.29 0.70
N VAL A 143 -4.70 14.57 -0.18
CA VAL A 143 -4.99 15.93 -0.67
C VAL A 143 -5.18 16.91 0.49
N VAL A 144 -6.02 16.53 1.47
CA VAL A 144 -6.34 17.39 2.61
C VAL A 144 -5.13 17.52 3.55
N SER A 145 -4.53 16.40 3.92
CA SER A 145 -3.50 16.36 4.97
C SER A 145 -2.15 16.96 4.56
N MET A 146 -1.79 16.88 3.27
CA MET A 146 -0.55 17.42 2.74
C MET A 146 -0.73 18.71 1.94
N ALA A 147 -1.95 19.27 1.94
CA ALA A 147 -2.32 20.46 1.17
C ALA A 147 -1.91 20.36 -0.32
N LEU A 148 -2.09 19.17 -0.92
CA LEU A 148 -1.76 18.94 -2.34
C LEU A 148 -2.83 19.57 -3.23
N ASP A 149 -2.42 20.09 -4.39
CA ASP A 149 -3.37 20.51 -5.40
C ASP A 149 -4.04 19.28 -6.04
N LYS A 150 -5.31 19.07 -5.70
CA LYS A 150 -6.15 17.99 -6.21
C LYS A 150 -6.26 17.94 -7.74
N ASN A 151 -6.06 19.08 -8.42
CA ASN A 151 -6.22 19.23 -9.86
C ASN A 151 -4.93 18.91 -10.63
N SER A 152 -3.76 19.15 -10.02
CA SER A 152 -2.45 18.87 -10.63
C SER A 152 -2.19 17.36 -10.78
N GLY A 153 -2.70 16.55 -9.85
CA GLY A 153 -2.40 15.12 -9.77
C GLY A 153 -1.00 14.80 -9.22
N GLU A 154 -0.19 15.81 -8.92
CA GLU A 154 1.17 15.64 -8.42
C GLU A 154 1.18 15.06 -6.99
N GLY A 155 2.09 14.12 -6.74
CA GLY A 155 2.18 13.39 -5.46
C GLY A 155 1.02 12.41 -5.21
N LEU A 156 0.18 12.15 -6.22
CA LEU A 156 -0.99 11.27 -6.15
C LEU A 156 -1.06 10.27 -7.32
N ALA A 157 0.00 10.12 -8.10
CA ALA A 157 0.03 9.34 -9.32
C ALA A 157 -0.22 7.84 -9.09
N ILE A 158 0.10 7.28 -7.91
CA ILE A 158 -0.21 5.88 -7.59
C ILE A 158 -1.71 5.60 -7.42
N TYR A 159 -2.50 6.65 -7.19
CA TYR A 159 -3.96 6.57 -7.07
C TYR A 159 -4.68 7.00 -8.34
N ASP A 160 -3.94 7.37 -9.39
CA ASP A 160 -4.49 7.78 -10.67
C ASP A 160 -4.67 6.59 -11.60
N PHE A 161 -5.94 6.34 -11.93
CA PHE A 161 -6.42 5.34 -12.89
C PHE A 161 -7.27 6.00 -14.00
N SER A 162 -7.00 7.27 -14.31
CA SER A 162 -7.69 8.02 -15.37
C SER A 162 -7.55 7.41 -16.77
N ASN A 163 -6.56 6.54 -16.97
CA ASN A 163 -6.41 5.72 -18.16
C ASN A 163 -7.46 4.60 -18.28
N VAL A 164 -8.24 4.33 -17.23
CA VAL A 164 -9.39 3.43 -17.24
C VAL A 164 -10.67 4.26 -17.38
N SER A 165 -11.27 4.26 -18.57
CA SER A 165 -12.45 5.10 -18.86
C SER A 165 -13.71 4.71 -18.10
N ASP A 166 -13.94 3.41 -17.91
CA ASP A 166 -15.04 2.85 -17.14
C ASP A 166 -14.49 1.88 -16.10
N THR A 167 -14.37 2.35 -14.86
CA THR A 167 -13.76 1.60 -13.76
C THR A 167 -14.61 0.39 -13.35
N ASP A 168 -15.93 0.44 -13.50
CA ASP A 168 -16.82 -0.66 -13.11
C ASP A 168 -16.83 -1.76 -14.17
N ALA A 169 -16.87 -1.39 -15.46
CA ALA A 169 -16.71 -2.34 -16.55
C ALA A 169 -15.32 -2.99 -16.53
N PHE A 170 -14.26 -2.21 -16.27
CA PHE A 170 -12.91 -2.75 -16.09
C PHE A 170 -12.84 -3.72 -14.92
N PHE A 171 -13.43 -3.37 -13.77
CA PHE A 171 -13.45 -4.27 -12.61
C PHE A 171 -14.20 -5.57 -12.90
N LYS A 172 -15.34 -5.50 -13.60
CA LYS A 172 -16.10 -6.69 -13.99
C LYS A 172 -15.24 -7.60 -14.87
N LYS A 173 -14.60 -7.05 -15.91
CA LYS A 173 -13.66 -7.78 -16.78
C LYS A 173 -12.51 -8.39 -15.98
N TYR A 174 -11.95 -7.64 -15.02
CA TYR A 174 -10.88 -8.11 -14.16
C TYR A 174 -11.32 -9.34 -13.34
N VAL A 175 -12.49 -9.27 -12.70
CA VAL A 175 -13.07 -10.38 -11.93
C VAL A 175 -13.34 -11.61 -12.81
N GLU A 176 -13.94 -11.41 -13.98
CA GLU A 176 -14.16 -12.47 -14.97
C GLU A 176 -12.85 -13.15 -15.37
N THR A 177 -11.78 -12.35 -15.56
CA THR A 177 -10.44 -12.85 -15.89
C THR A 177 -9.85 -13.67 -14.74
N VAL A 178 -9.99 -13.22 -13.49
CA VAL A 178 -9.56 -14.00 -12.31
C VAL A 178 -10.32 -15.33 -12.24
N ASN A 179 -11.63 -15.33 -12.47
CA ASN A 179 -12.44 -16.54 -12.44
C ASN A 179 -12.11 -17.52 -13.57
N ALA A 180 -11.65 -17.01 -14.71
CA ALA A 180 -11.25 -17.80 -15.88
C ALA A 180 -9.82 -18.38 -15.79
N LEU A 181 -9.05 -18.07 -14.73
CA LEU A 181 -7.70 -18.60 -14.56
C LEU A 181 -7.72 -20.13 -14.46
N THR A 182 -6.96 -20.79 -15.34
CA THR A 182 -6.79 -22.24 -15.37
C THR A 182 -5.80 -22.70 -14.29
N LEU A 183 -6.22 -22.63 -13.02
CA LEU A 183 -5.50 -23.11 -11.85
C LEU A 183 -6.17 -24.38 -11.31
N SER A 184 -5.37 -25.35 -10.86
CA SER A 184 -5.90 -26.47 -10.07
C SER A 184 -6.43 -25.97 -8.73
N GLU A 185 -7.26 -26.76 -8.04
CA GLU A 185 -7.74 -26.38 -6.70
C GLU A 185 -6.58 -26.19 -5.71
N GLU A 186 -5.55 -27.04 -5.77
CA GLU A 186 -4.33 -26.86 -4.97
C GLU A 186 -3.63 -25.53 -5.27
N GLN A 187 -3.51 -25.13 -6.55
CA GLN A 187 -2.93 -23.84 -6.91
C GLN A 187 -3.77 -22.66 -6.42
N LYS A 188 -5.10 -22.79 -6.42
CA LYS A 188 -6.01 -21.77 -5.85
C LYS A 188 -5.83 -21.65 -4.34
N ASP A 189 -5.68 -22.76 -3.64
CA ASP A 189 -5.42 -22.80 -2.19
C ASP A 189 -4.11 -22.09 -1.86
N GLU A 190 -3.05 -22.38 -2.61
CA GLU A 190 -1.76 -21.73 -2.42
C GLU A 190 -1.81 -20.23 -2.72
N VAL A 191 -2.55 -19.80 -3.75
CA VAL A 191 -2.76 -18.37 -4.04
C VAL A 191 -3.47 -17.67 -2.88
N ILE A 192 -4.45 -18.32 -2.27
CA ILE A 192 -5.18 -17.80 -1.11
C ILE A 192 -4.26 -17.70 0.11
N GLU A 193 -3.46 -18.72 0.40
CA GLU A 193 -2.53 -18.70 1.52
C GLU A 193 -1.43 -17.65 1.33
N GLU A 194 -0.87 -17.55 0.13
CA GLU A 194 0.11 -16.50 -0.18
C GLU A 194 -0.52 -15.10 -0.03
N LYS A 195 -1.82 -14.95 -0.37
CA LYS A 195 -2.54 -13.70 -0.14
C LYS A 195 -2.67 -13.37 1.36
N ARG A 196 -2.82 -14.35 2.25
CA ARG A 196 -2.77 -14.09 3.70
C ARG A 196 -1.41 -13.56 4.11
N ALA A 197 -0.32 -14.16 3.60
CA ALA A 197 1.04 -13.71 3.87
C ALA A 197 1.27 -12.27 3.39
N ILE A 198 0.73 -11.87 2.23
CA ILE A 198 0.80 -10.49 1.74
C ILE A 198 0.26 -9.47 2.75
N PHE A 199 -0.85 -9.77 3.42
CA PHE A 199 -1.37 -8.87 4.46
C PHE A 199 -0.41 -8.75 5.64
N LEU A 200 0.20 -9.86 6.07
CA LEU A 200 1.20 -9.84 7.14
C LEU A 200 2.43 -9.00 6.74
N TRP A 201 2.95 -9.18 5.53
CA TRP A 201 4.07 -8.39 5.02
C TRP A 201 3.76 -6.89 4.94
N ASN A 202 2.57 -6.54 4.45
CA ASN A 202 2.13 -5.14 4.38
C ASN A 202 2.01 -4.55 5.79
N ASP A 203 1.44 -5.29 6.74
CA ASP A 203 1.31 -4.87 8.14
C ASP A 203 2.68 -4.71 8.81
N GLU A 204 3.67 -5.55 8.50
CA GLU A 204 5.06 -5.38 8.95
C GLU A 204 5.66 -4.06 8.44
N ILE A 205 5.49 -3.73 7.15
CA ILE A 205 5.95 -2.44 6.60
C ILE A 205 5.28 -1.28 7.33
N PHE A 206 3.97 -1.31 7.52
CA PHE A 206 3.27 -0.22 8.21
C PHE A 206 3.73 -0.09 9.67
N ASN A 207 3.96 -1.21 10.36
CA ASN A 207 4.51 -1.21 11.71
C ASN A 207 5.94 -0.63 11.76
N GLU A 208 6.79 -0.95 10.79
CA GLU A 208 8.13 -0.37 10.67
C GLU A 208 8.06 1.15 10.49
N VAL A 209 7.22 1.63 9.57
CA VAL A 209 7.00 3.07 9.33
C VAL A 209 6.50 3.77 10.60
N ARG A 210 5.55 3.16 11.32
CA ARG A 210 5.00 3.66 12.59
C ARG A 210 6.02 3.67 13.72
N ASN A 211 6.96 2.73 13.73
CA ASN A 211 8.03 2.66 14.73
C ASN A 211 9.27 3.47 14.34
N GLY A 212 9.25 4.11 13.16
CA GLY A 212 10.30 4.96 12.64
C GLY A 212 10.48 6.27 13.42
N PRO A 213 11.62 6.95 13.23
CA PRO A 213 11.98 8.14 14.00
C PRO A 213 11.00 9.30 13.76
N TYR A 214 10.47 9.45 12.53
CA TYR A 214 9.52 10.50 12.20
C TYR A 214 8.20 10.34 12.94
N TYR A 215 7.62 9.13 12.95
CA TYR A 215 6.37 8.86 13.64
C TYR A 215 6.53 8.99 15.17
N LYS A 216 7.64 8.49 15.73
CA LYS A 216 7.97 8.68 17.15
C LYS A 216 8.11 10.17 17.52
N ALA A 217 8.72 10.98 16.66
CA ALA A 217 8.83 12.42 16.87
C ALA A 217 7.46 13.11 16.87
N ILE A 218 6.50 12.67 16.04
CA ILE A 218 5.12 13.18 16.05
C ILE A 218 4.46 12.89 17.40
N LEU A 219 4.52 11.62 17.86
CA LEU A 219 3.95 11.24 19.15
C LEU A 219 4.56 12.03 20.30
N TRP A 220 5.88 12.24 20.28
CA TRP A 220 6.60 13.04 21.28
C TRP A 220 6.13 14.51 21.29
N ARG A 221 6.02 15.13 20.11
CA ARG A 221 5.52 16.52 19.98
C ARG A 221 4.09 16.65 20.47
N PHE A 222 3.23 15.69 20.14
CA PHE A 222 1.84 15.66 20.61
C PHE A 222 1.78 15.54 22.13
N PHE A 223 2.54 14.61 22.72
CA PHE A 223 2.63 14.45 24.17
C PHE A 223 3.03 15.75 24.87
N TRP A 224 4.09 16.41 24.42
CA TRP A 224 4.53 17.68 25.00
C TRP A 224 3.56 18.83 24.77
N SER A 225 2.81 18.83 23.67
CA SER A 225 1.75 19.81 23.42
C SER A 225 0.60 19.66 24.42
N VAL A 226 0.19 18.42 24.71
CA VAL A 226 -0.82 18.13 25.74
C VAL A 226 -0.32 18.52 27.12
N VAL A 227 0.93 18.16 27.48
CA VAL A 227 1.55 18.55 28.76
C VAL A 227 1.57 20.07 28.90
N PHE A 228 1.98 20.80 27.86
CA PHE A 228 2.00 22.26 27.86
C PHE A 228 0.61 22.86 28.10
N VAL A 229 -0.42 22.39 27.38
CA VAL A 229 -1.81 22.85 27.56
C VAL A 229 -2.29 22.58 28.99
N VAL A 230 -2.03 21.40 29.54
CA VAL A 230 -2.40 21.04 30.92
C VAL A 230 -1.71 21.96 31.93
N VAL A 231 -0.41 22.23 31.77
CA VAL A 231 0.33 23.14 32.64
C VAL A 231 -0.24 24.56 32.58
N VAL A 232 -0.54 25.05 31.37
CA VAL A 232 -1.17 26.38 31.18
C VAL A 232 -2.54 26.43 31.85
N VAL A 233 -3.38 25.42 31.66
CA VAL A 233 -4.70 25.33 32.30
C VAL A 233 -4.57 25.31 33.82
N ILE A 234 -3.68 24.48 34.39
CA ILE A 234 -3.42 24.43 35.84
C ILE A 234 -2.94 25.78 36.36
N PHE A 235 -2.04 26.46 35.63
CA PHE A 235 -1.56 27.79 36.00
C PHE A 235 -2.69 28.81 36.08
N PHE A 236 -3.58 28.85 35.08
CA PHE A 236 -4.74 29.75 35.07
C PHE A 236 -5.79 29.39 36.12
N LEU A 237 -6.04 28.10 36.37
CA LEU A 237 -6.93 27.64 37.45
C LEU A 237 -6.39 28.03 38.83
N LYS A 238 -5.08 27.89 39.07
CA LYS A 238 -4.45 28.35 40.31
C LYS A 238 -4.56 29.86 40.46
N LYS A 239 -4.29 30.64 39.41
CA LYS A 239 -4.42 32.11 39.44
C LYS A 239 -5.83 32.58 39.79
N ARG A 240 -6.86 31.82 39.38
CA ARG A 240 -8.28 32.12 39.68
C ARG A 240 -8.69 31.84 41.13
N ASN A 241 -7.87 31.11 41.90
CA ASN A 241 -8.13 30.82 43.32
C ASN A 241 -7.42 31.81 44.28
N TYR A 242 -6.65 32.78 43.75
CA TYR A 242 -5.98 33.83 44.53
C TYR A 242 -6.65 35.21 44.39
N TRP A 243 -7.83 35.26 43.77
CA TRP A 243 -8.74 36.40 43.69
C TRP A 243 -10.15 35.93 44.05
#